data_AF-A0A432VQH7-F1
#
_entry.id   AF-A0A432VQH7-F1
#
_cell.length_a   1.000
_cell.length_b   1.000
_cell.length_c   1.000
_cell.angle_alpha   90.00
_cell.angle_beta   90.00
_cell.angle_gamma   90.00
#
_symmetry.space_group_name_H-M   'P 1'
#
loop_
_entity.id
_entity.type
_entity.pdbx_description
1 polymer ?
#
loop_
_entity_poly.entity_id
_entity_poly.type
_entity_poly.pdbx_seq_one_letter_code
_entity_poly.pdbx_strand_id
1 'polypeptide(L)'
;MHALSLAGLIAGTLALTAPVSAADYVIDTDGAHASINFKIDHLGFSYVVGRFNEFTGTFTYDAENPANNRVEVTVQTASVDSNHTERDDHIRSSDYLDVERWSEARFVSTSYNDLGDDRGEITGNLTLFGETREVTFEVKKYGEGQDPWGGYRAGFTGELAINVGDFGIDLNLGPAAQTVYLDLHVEGIRQ
;
A
#
# COMPACT_ATOMS: atom_id res chain seq x y z
N MET A 1 20.74 62.56 -31.89
CA MET A 1 21.49 61.64 -31.00
C MET A 1 20.49 60.66 -30.44
N HIS A 2 20.75 59.37 -30.65
CA HIS A 2 19.77 58.28 -30.61
C HIS A 2 19.32 57.89 -29.20
N ALA A 3 18.03 57.55 -29.09
CA ALA A 3 17.41 56.88 -27.96
C ALA A 3 17.90 55.43 -27.83
N LEU A 4 18.02 54.93 -26.60
CA LEU A 4 18.04 53.49 -26.32
C LEU A 4 17.12 53.18 -25.12
N SER A 5 15.99 52.57 -25.43
CA SER A 5 15.13 51.88 -24.47
C SER A 5 15.68 50.47 -24.25
N LEU A 6 15.89 50.09 -22.99
CA LEU A 6 16.28 48.74 -22.60
C LEU A 6 15.01 47.96 -22.23
N ALA A 7 14.50 47.15 -23.16
CA ALA A 7 13.42 46.20 -22.88
C ALA A 7 14.03 44.91 -22.33
N GLY A 8 13.81 44.64 -21.04
CA GLY A 8 14.19 43.38 -20.40
C GLY A 8 13.24 42.26 -20.82
N LEU A 9 13.78 41.21 -21.43
CA LEU A 9 13.03 40.01 -21.79
C LEU A 9 13.10 39.02 -20.61
N ILE A 10 12.01 38.88 -19.85
CA ILE A 10 11.85 37.80 -18.88
C ILE A 10 11.41 36.56 -19.67
N ALA A 11 12.34 35.65 -19.93
CA ALA A 11 12.03 34.35 -20.48
C ALA A 11 11.46 33.46 -19.36
N GLY A 12 10.14 33.35 -19.29
CA GLY A 12 9.47 32.39 -18.43
C GLY A 12 9.64 30.98 -19.00
N THR A 13 10.38 30.12 -18.31
CA THR A 13 10.37 28.67 -18.57
C THR A 13 9.01 28.11 -18.21
N LEU A 14 8.17 27.83 -19.22
CA LEU A 14 7.03 26.93 -19.05
C LEU A 14 7.59 25.52 -18.81
N ALA A 15 7.39 24.99 -17.61
CA ALA A 15 7.53 23.55 -17.38
C ALA A 15 6.37 22.85 -18.10
N LEU A 16 6.67 22.20 -19.23
CA LEU A 16 5.74 21.30 -19.90
C LEU A 16 5.63 20.03 -19.03
N THR A 17 4.56 19.91 -18.26
CA THR A 17 4.17 18.64 -17.66
C THR A 17 3.67 17.75 -18.79
N ALA A 18 4.52 16.84 -19.26
CA ALA A 18 4.07 15.78 -20.17
C ALA A 18 2.99 14.96 -19.44
N PRO A 19 1.87 14.62 -20.09
CA PRO A 19 0.88 13.75 -19.50
C PRO A 19 1.54 12.41 -19.16
N VAL A 20 1.37 11.98 -17.92
CA VAL A 20 1.78 10.64 -17.49
C VAL A 20 0.77 9.66 -18.09
N SER A 21 1.21 8.97 -19.14
CA SER A 21 0.51 7.78 -19.64
C SER A 21 0.52 6.68 -18.59
N ALA A 22 -0.40 5.71 -18.72
CA ALA A 22 -0.38 4.46 -17.97
C ALA A 22 1.04 3.91 -17.83
N ALA A 23 1.46 3.65 -16.61
CA ALA A 23 2.77 3.11 -16.33
C ALA A 23 2.72 1.99 -15.30
N ASP A 24 3.58 1.01 -15.46
CA ASP A 24 3.77 -0.08 -14.51
C ASP A 24 4.88 0.28 -13.53
N TYR A 25 4.69 -0.12 -12.28
CA TYR A 25 5.57 0.16 -11.16
C TYR A 25 5.83 -1.11 -10.37
N VAL A 26 7.06 -1.24 -9.87
CA VAL A 26 7.42 -2.22 -8.85
C VAL A 26 7.48 -1.49 -7.51
N ILE A 27 6.85 -2.04 -6.47
CA ILE A 27 6.88 -1.46 -5.13
C ILE A 27 8.31 -1.55 -4.57
N ASP A 28 8.84 -0.43 -4.09
CA ASP A 28 10.23 -0.31 -3.64
C ASP A 28 10.44 -0.83 -2.21
N THR A 29 10.35 -2.15 -2.06
CA THR A 29 10.64 -2.83 -0.79
C THR A 29 12.14 -2.94 -0.52
N ASP A 30 12.97 -3.11 -1.55
CA ASP A 30 14.43 -3.14 -1.44
C ASP A 30 15.00 -1.81 -0.92
N GLY A 31 14.45 -0.67 -1.37
CA GLY A 31 14.79 0.66 -0.88
C GLY A 31 14.09 1.06 0.43
N ALA A 32 13.26 0.18 0.99
CA ALA A 32 12.47 0.43 2.20
C ALA A 32 11.53 1.66 2.10
N HIS A 33 11.01 1.96 0.91
CA HIS A 33 10.03 3.04 0.69
C HIS A 33 8.59 2.50 0.64
N ALA A 34 8.34 1.36 1.29
CA ALA A 34 7.02 0.77 1.42
C ALA A 34 6.87 0.05 2.77
N SER A 35 5.66 0.05 3.32
CA SER A 35 5.32 -0.61 4.57
C SER A 35 3.86 -1.06 4.60
N ILE A 36 3.63 -2.26 5.15
CA ILE A 36 2.31 -2.78 5.48
C ILE A 36 2.27 -2.89 7.01
N ASN A 37 1.64 -1.91 7.64
CA ASN A 37 1.51 -1.84 9.09
C ASN A 37 0.15 -2.37 9.52
N PHE A 38 0.07 -2.84 10.76
CA PHE A 38 -1.19 -3.25 11.35
C PHE A 38 -1.31 -2.76 12.79
N LYS A 39 -2.55 -2.67 13.25
CA LYS A 39 -2.88 -2.58 14.67
C LYS A 39 -4.09 -3.43 15.00
N ILE A 40 -4.09 -4.01 16.20
CA ILE A 40 -5.21 -4.74 16.77
C ILE A 40 -5.41 -4.31 18.23
N ASP A 41 -6.66 -4.24 18.66
CA ASP A 41 -7.01 -3.92 20.04
C ASP A 41 -6.44 -4.97 21.01
N HIS A 42 -5.98 -4.51 22.18
CA HIS A 42 -5.53 -5.35 23.27
C HIS A 42 -6.37 -5.07 24.52
N LEU A 43 -7.37 -5.94 24.72
CA LEU A 43 -8.26 -5.98 25.89
C LEU A 43 -9.08 -4.70 26.13
N GLY A 44 -9.25 -3.85 25.11
CA GLY A 44 -9.91 -2.55 25.17
C GLY A 44 -9.07 -1.45 25.82
N PHE A 45 -7.78 -1.69 26.10
CA PHE A 45 -6.92 -0.75 26.81
C PHE A 45 -5.95 -0.01 25.90
N SER A 46 -5.49 -0.66 24.82
CA SER A 46 -4.44 -0.15 23.95
C SER A 46 -4.44 -0.88 22.61
N TYR A 47 -3.52 -0.53 21.72
CA TYR A 47 -3.25 -1.26 20.48
C TYR A 47 -1.91 -2.00 20.57
N VAL A 48 -1.90 -3.25 20.10
CA VAL A 48 -0.67 -3.87 19.59
C VAL A 48 -0.49 -3.37 18.17
N VAL A 49 0.67 -2.78 17.89
CA VAL A 49 1.06 -2.28 16.57
C VAL A 49 2.21 -3.13 16.06
N GLY A 50 2.18 -3.43 14.76
CA GLY A 50 3.25 -4.16 14.10
C GLY A 50 3.25 -3.93 12.60
N ARG A 51 4.06 -4.70 11.89
CA ARG A 51 4.19 -4.67 10.44
C ARG A 51 4.61 -6.02 9.88
N PHE A 52 4.56 -6.16 8.56
CA PHE A 52 5.21 -7.25 7.84
C PHE A 52 6.45 -6.72 7.12
N ASN A 53 7.61 -7.32 7.42
CA ASN A 53 8.90 -6.83 6.93
C ASN A 53 9.24 -7.33 5.52
N GLU A 54 8.59 -8.39 5.02
CA GLU A 54 8.88 -8.99 3.73
C GLU A 54 7.62 -9.09 2.89
N PHE A 55 7.60 -8.34 1.79
CA PHE A 55 6.55 -8.38 0.78
C PHE A 55 7.08 -7.91 -0.57
N THR A 56 6.32 -8.19 -1.62
CA THR A 56 6.57 -7.73 -2.99
C THR A 56 5.26 -7.27 -3.59
N GLY A 57 5.32 -6.37 -4.56
CA GLY A 57 4.13 -6.06 -5.34
C GLY A 57 4.43 -5.19 -6.55
N THR A 58 3.43 -5.12 -7.41
CA THR A 58 3.44 -4.28 -8.60
C THR A 58 2.11 -3.56 -8.72
N PHE A 59 2.11 -2.40 -9.33
CA PHE A 59 0.87 -1.72 -9.68
C PHE A 59 0.99 -0.99 -11.01
N THR A 60 -0.16 -0.74 -11.63
CA THR A 60 -0.28 0.17 -12.76
C THR A 60 -1.05 1.38 -12.33
N TYR A 61 -0.55 2.54 -12.71
CA TYR A 61 -1.24 3.80 -12.50
C TYR A 61 -1.40 4.55 -13.83
N ASP A 62 -2.65 4.86 -14.15
CA ASP A 62 -3.12 5.56 -15.33
C ASP A 62 -4.10 6.64 -14.88
N ALA A 63 -3.63 7.88 -14.81
CA ALA A 63 -4.45 9.01 -14.41
C ALA A 63 -5.49 9.40 -15.47
N GLU A 64 -5.27 9.06 -16.75
CA GLU A 64 -6.16 9.41 -17.85
C GLU A 64 -7.28 8.37 -18.03
N ASN A 65 -7.02 7.12 -17.67
CA ASN A 65 -8.01 6.05 -17.66
C ASN A 65 -7.91 5.19 -16.39
N PRO A 66 -8.50 5.65 -15.27
CA PRO A 66 -8.38 4.98 -13.97
C PRO A 66 -8.89 3.53 -13.95
N ALA A 67 -9.73 3.13 -14.89
CA ALA A 67 -10.18 1.74 -15.04
C ALA A 67 -9.04 0.76 -15.38
N ASN A 68 -7.88 1.26 -15.83
CA ASN A 68 -6.68 0.46 -16.09
C ASN A 68 -5.84 0.22 -14.82
N ASN A 69 -6.12 0.94 -13.73
CA ASN A 69 -5.38 0.83 -12.49
C ASN A 69 -5.57 -0.55 -11.88
N ARG A 70 -4.45 -1.14 -11.44
CA ARG A 70 -4.41 -2.48 -10.85
C ARG A 70 -3.24 -2.56 -9.89
N VAL A 71 -3.37 -3.39 -8.87
CA VAL A 71 -2.33 -3.64 -7.89
C VAL A 71 -2.36 -5.11 -7.47
N GLU A 72 -1.17 -5.67 -7.32
CA GLU A 72 -0.95 -6.99 -6.76
C GLU A 72 0.14 -6.91 -5.70
N VAL A 73 -0.11 -7.51 -4.54
CA VAL A 73 0.82 -7.56 -3.40
C VAL A 73 0.82 -8.96 -2.81
N THR A 74 2.02 -9.48 -2.53
CA THR A 74 2.23 -10.73 -1.80
C THR A 74 3.09 -10.45 -0.58
N VAL A 75 2.62 -10.89 0.60
CA VAL A 75 3.26 -10.70 1.90
C VAL A 75 3.70 -12.05 2.42
N GLN A 76 4.95 -12.15 2.88
CA GLN A 76 5.43 -13.32 3.62
C GLN A 76 4.99 -13.19 5.08
N THR A 77 4.03 -14.01 5.51
CA THR A 77 3.37 -13.86 6.82
C THR A 77 4.33 -14.10 7.99
N ALA A 78 5.36 -14.91 7.80
CA ALA A 78 6.42 -15.14 8.77
C ALA A 78 7.21 -13.88 9.14
N SER A 79 7.21 -12.85 8.28
CA SER A 79 7.92 -11.58 8.49
C SER A 79 7.23 -10.62 9.47
N VAL A 80 6.18 -11.08 10.16
CA VAL A 80 5.47 -10.31 11.18
C VAL A 80 6.43 -9.85 12.28
N ASP A 81 6.29 -8.58 12.63
CA ASP A 81 7.10 -7.90 13.64
C ASP A 81 6.20 -6.95 14.43
N SER A 82 5.94 -7.30 15.68
CA SER A 82 5.23 -6.49 16.67
C SER A 82 6.18 -5.91 17.72
N ASN A 83 7.49 -5.89 17.44
CA ASN A 83 8.54 -5.48 18.36
C ASN A 83 8.56 -6.31 19.67
N HIS A 84 8.20 -7.60 19.60
CA HIS A 84 8.24 -8.51 20.74
C HIS A 84 8.35 -9.98 20.28
N THR A 85 9.55 -10.54 20.38
CA THR A 85 9.90 -11.86 19.83
C THR A 85 8.93 -12.96 20.22
N GLU A 86 8.61 -13.14 21.51
CA GLU A 86 7.70 -14.22 21.94
C GLU A 86 6.27 -14.05 21.38
N ARG A 87 5.86 -12.81 21.13
CA ARG A 87 4.54 -12.54 20.56
C ARG A 87 4.56 -12.83 19.07
N ASP A 88 5.64 -12.46 18.38
CA ASP A 88 5.80 -12.74 16.96
C ASP A 88 5.88 -14.27 16.72
N ASP A 89 6.58 -14.99 17.59
CA ASP A 89 6.61 -16.47 17.57
C ASP A 89 5.21 -17.07 17.74
N HIS A 90 4.39 -16.50 18.64
CA HIS A 90 3.01 -16.92 18.82
C HIS A 90 2.13 -16.58 17.63
N ILE A 91 2.23 -15.36 17.07
CA ILE A 91 1.47 -14.94 15.87
C ILE A 91 1.79 -15.85 14.67
N ARG A 92 3.04 -16.33 14.55
CA ARG A 92 3.42 -17.27 13.49
C ARG A 92 2.89 -18.70 13.68
N SER A 93 2.49 -19.07 14.90
CA SER A 93 2.07 -20.43 15.22
C SER A 93 0.75 -20.81 14.53
N SER A 94 0.41 -22.10 14.60
CA SER A 94 -0.87 -22.65 14.13
C SER A 94 -2.10 -22.09 14.86
N ASP A 95 -1.91 -21.39 15.98
CA ASP A 95 -3.01 -20.77 16.73
C ASP A 95 -3.44 -19.44 16.08
N TYR A 96 -2.64 -18.88 15.17
CA TYR A 96 -2.89 -17.59 14.51
C TYR A 96 -2.68 -17.67 13.00
N LEU A 97 -1.50 -17.32 12.48
CA LEU A 97 -1.27 -17.25 11.03
C LEU A 97 -0.92 -18.61 10.41
N ASP A 98 -0.52 -19.61 11.20
CA ASP A 98 -0.08 -20.94 10.75
C ASP A 98 0.89 -20.84 9.56
N VAL A 99 1.98 -20.08 9.73
CA VAL A 99 2.84 -19.65 8.60
C VAL A 99 3.55 -20.82 7.91
N GLU A 100 3.67 -21.96 8.57
CA GLU A 100 4.17 -23.21 7.97
C GLU A 100 3.20 -23.76 6.92
N ARG A 101 1.90 -23.57 7.12
CA ARG A 101 0.84 -24.00 6.18
C ARG A 101 0.46 -22.88 5.21
N TRP A 102 0.42 -21.64 5.68
CA TRP A 102 0.00 -20.45 4.95
C TRP A 102 1.09 -19.39 4.99
N SER A 103 2.16 -19.64 4.23
CA SER A 103 3.34 -18.77 4.20
C SER A 103 3.09 -17.39 3.61
N GLU A 104 2.03 -17.24 2.80
CA GLU A 104 1.74 -16.02 2.06
C GLU A 104 0.31 -15.51 2.30
N ALA A 105 0.19 -14.18 2.40
CA ALA A 105 -1.05 -13.46 2.16
C ALA A 105 -0.94 -12.70 0.85
N ARG A 106 -2.01 -12.64 0.05
CA ARG A 106 -1.97 -12.04 -1.28
C ARG A 106 -3.19 -11.18 -1.55
N PHE A 107 -2.99 -9.99 -2.09
CA PHE A 107 -4.05 -9.12 -2.57
C PHE A 107 -3.93 -8.94 -4.08
N VAL A 108 -5.05 -9.10 -4.79
CA VAL A 108 -5.16 -8.85 -6.24
C VAL A 108 -6.39 -7.98 -6.49
N SER A 109 -6.20 -6.76 -6.98
CA SER A 109 -7.30 -5.86 -7.32
C SER A 109 -8.17 -6.42 -8.46
N THR A 110 -9.48 -6.25 -8.34
CA THR A 110 -10.48 -6.58 -9.35
C THR A 110 -11.09 -5.34 -9.98
N SER A 111 -11.13 -4.21 -9.27
CA SER A 111 -11.56 -2.93 -9.81
C SER A 111 -10.93 -1.74 -9.08
N TYR A 112 -10.92 -0.60 -9.78
CA TYR A 112 -10.56 0.71 -9.25
C TYR A 112 -11.68 1.69 -9.61
N ASN A 113 -12.15 2.44 -8.63
CA ASN A 113 -13.12 3.53 -8.80
C ASN A 113 -12.44 4.85 -8.43
N ASP A 114 -12.45 5.81 -9.35
CA ASP A 114 -11.88 7.15 -9.11
C ASP A 114 -12.86 7.98 -8.27
N LEU A 115 -12.37 8.46 -7.12
CA LEU A 115 -13.13 9.31 -6.20
C LEU A 115 -12.81 10.79 -6.37
N GLY A 116 -11.85 11.14 -7.23
CA GLY A 116 -11.32 12.49 -7.37
C GLY A 116 -10.41 12.90 -6.20
N ASP A 117 -9.84 14.11 -6.28
CA ASP A 117 -8.95 14.67 -5.24
C ASP A 117 -7.82 13.72 -4.82
N ASP A 118 -7.17 13.08 -5.81
CA ASP A 118 -6.12 12.09 -5.63
C ASP A 118 -6.55 10.84 -4.83
N ARG A 119 -7.86 10.58 -4.70
CA ARG A 119 -8.41 9.40 -4.02
C ARG A 119 -8.99 8.40 -5.00
N GLY A 120 -8.92 7.13 -4.62
CA GLY A 120 -9.58 6.04 -5.31
C GLY A 120 -10.11 5.03 -4.32
N GLU A 121 -11.03 4.20 -4.78
CA GLU A 121 -11.52 3.03 -4.06
C GLU A 121 -11.08 1.79 -4.85
N ILE A 122 -10.33 0.90 -4.20
CA ILE A 122 -9.85 -0.35 -4.77
C ILE A 122 -10.67 -1.49 -4.19
N THR A 123 -11.24 -2.32 -5.07
CA THR A 123 -11.80 -3.62 -4.69
C THR A 123 -10.87 -4.71 -5.18
N GLY A 124 -10.71 -5.77 -4.39
CA GLY A 124 -9.89 -6.91 -4.78
C GLY A 124 -10.05 -8.12 -3.88
N ASN A 125 -9.45 -9.22 -4.33
CA ASN A 125 -9.42 -10.47 -3.60
C ASN A 125 -8.22 -10.47 -2.65
N LEU A 126 -8.51 -10.49 -1.35
CA LEU A 126 -7.54 -10.75 -0.30
C LEU A 126 -7.57 -12.24 0.04
N THR A 127 -6.43 -12.91 -0.10
CA THR A 127 -6.20 -14.27 0.37
C THR A 127 -5.37 -14.21 1.65
N LEU A 128 -5.91 -14.75 2.73
CA LEU A 128 -5.25 -14.84 4.04
C LEU A 128 -5.68 -16.14 4.71
N PHE A 129 -4.74 -16.88 5.30
CA PHE A 129 -5.01 -18.15 5.99
C PHE A 129 -5.73 -19.20 5.12
N GLY A 130 -5.41 -19.22 3.82
CA GLY A 130 -6.03 -20.13 2.84
C GLY A 130 -7.43 -19.73 2.38
N GLU A 131 -8.04 -18.71 2.98
CA GLU A 131 -9.37 -18.20 2.62
C GLU A 131 -9.25 -16.95 1.76
N THR A 132 -10.13 -16.83 0.76
CA THR A 132 -10.19 -15.65 -0.12
C THR A 132 -11.48 -14.87 0.12
N ARG A 133 -11.35 -13.57 0.39
CA ARG A 133 -12.46 -12.63 0.54
C ARG A 133 -12.26 -11.42 -0.35
N GLU A 134 -13.36 -10.94 -0.93
CA GLU A 134 -13.35 -9.63 -1.58
C GLU A 134 -13.34 -8.54 -0.51
N VAL A 135 -12.43 -7.59 -0.64
CA VAL A 135 -12.32 -6.42 0.23
C VAL A 135 -12.27 -5.17 -0.62
N THR A 136 -12.83 -4.08 -0.09
CA THR A 136 -12.81 -2.76 -0.71
C THR A 136 -12.24 -1.75 0.28
N PHE A 137 -11.32 -0.92 -0.18
CA PHE A 137 -10.73 0.13 0.64
C PHE A 137 -10.34 1.34 -0.19
N GLU A 138 -10.30 2.50 0.48
CA GLU A 138 -9.82 3.72 -0.14
C GLU A 138 -8.30 3.79 -0.15
N VAL A 139 -7.77 4.34 -1.24
CA VAL A 139 -6.38 4.74 -1.37
C VAL A 139 -6.31 6.21 -1.72
N LYS A 140 -5.19 6.83 -1.36
CA LYS A 140 -4.88 8.20 -1.71
C LYS A 140 -3.49 8.25 -2.32
N LYS A 141 -3.37 8.87 -3.48
CA LYS A 141 -2.09 9.25 -4.07
C LYS A 141 -1.47 10.37 -3.23
N TYR A 142 -0.22 10.16 -2.83
CA TYR A 142 0.54 11.13 -2.06
C TYR A 142 1.33 12.07 -2.98
N GLY A 143 1.93 11.54 -4.04
CA GLY A 143 2.70 12.29 -5.02
C GLY A 143 3.34 11.40 -6.07
N GLU A 144 3.92 12.02 -7.11
CA GLU A 144 4.71 11.33 -8.13
C GLU A 144 5.73 12.29 -8.77
N GLY A 145 6.80 11.76 -9.36
CA GLY A 145 7.80 12.58 -10.03
C GLY A 145 9.12 11.87 -10.35
N GLN A 146 10.04 12.61 -10.95
CA GLN A 146 11.42 12.18 -11.17
C GLN A 146 12.15 12.03 -9.83
N ASP A 147 12.93 10.97 -9.68
CA ASP A 147 13.73 10.73 -8.48
C ASP A 147 15.20 11.18 -8.65
N PRO A 148 15.97 11.32 -7.55
CA PRO A 148 17.37 11.73 -7.60
C PRO A 148 18.32 10.78 -8.33
N TRP A 149 17.88 9.57 -8.68
CA TRP A 149 18.67 8.50 -9.29
C TRP A 149 18.34 8.32 -10.79
N GLY A 150 17.48 9.17 -11.34
CA GLY A 150 17.10 9.17 -12.76
C GLY A 150 15.90 8.27 -13.09
N GLY A 151 15.19 7.77 -12.07
CA GLY A 151 13.93 7.06 -12.21
C GLY A 151 12.70 7.97 -12.07
N TYR A 152 11.52 7.37 -12.10
CA TYR A 152 10.26 8.04 -11.81
C TYR A 152 9.48 7.23 -10.78
N ARG A 153 8.85 7.91 -9.81
CA ARG A 153 8.17 7.28 -8.69
C ARG A 153 6.74 7.78 -8.53
N ALA A 154 5.88 6.93 -7.97
CA ALA A 154 4.54 7.31 -7.54
C ALA A 154 4.23 6.67 -6.18
N GLY A 155 3.69 7.46 -5.26
CA GLY A 155 3.43 7.06 -3.88
C GLY A 155 1.93 7.09 -3.54
N PHE A 156 1.49 6.09 -2.77
CA PHE A 156 0.10 5.92 -2.34
C PHE A 156 0.03 5.48 -0.88
N THR A 157 -1.06 5.85 -0.22
CA THR A 157 -1.43 5.38 1.12
C THR A 157 -2.82 4.75 1.11
N GLY A 158 -3.10 3.81 2.00
CA GLY A 158 -4.43 3.21 2.12
C GLY A 158 -4.68 2.63 3.50
N GLU A 159 -5.94 2.56 3.91
CA GLU A 159 -6.36 1.96 5.19
C GLU A 159 -7.39 0.88 4.92
N LEU A 160 -7.21 -0.30 5.52
CA LEU A 160 -8.12 -1.43 5.38
C LEU A 160 -8.41 -2.05 6.75
N ALA A 161 -9.68 -2.21 7.09
CA ALA A 161 -10.09 -2.96 8.28
C ALA A 161 -10.59 -4.35 7.86
N ILE A 162 -10.02 -5.40 8.44
CA ILE A 162 -10.44 -6.79 8.21
C ILE A 162 -10.86 -7.45 9.52
N ASN A 163 -11.95 -8.22 9.47
CA ASN A 163 -12.25 -9.19 10.51
C ASN A 163 -11.52 -10.48 10.16
N VAL A 164 -10.55 -10.89 10.98
CA VAL A 164 -9.72 -12.06 10.66
C VAL A 164 -10.49 -13.38 10.82
N GLY A 165 -11.60 -13.38 11.56
CA GLY A 165 -12.51 -14.52 11.64
C GLY A 165 -13.16 -14.86 10.30
N ASP A 166 -13.34 -13.89 9.40
CA ASP A 166 -13.85 -14.13 8.04
C ASP A 166 -12.88 -14.98 7.20
N PHE A 167 -11.61 -15.03 7.60
CA PHE A 167 -10.54 -15.82 6.99
C PHE A 167 -10.26 -17.13 7.74
N GLY A 168 -11.09 -17.48 8.73
CA GLY A 168 -10.94 -18.72 9.51
C GLY A 168 -9.89 -18.64 10.62
N ILE A 169 -9.36 -17.45 10.92
CA ILE A 169 -8.46 -17.24 12.05
C ILE A 169 -9.32 -17.01 13.30
N ASP A 170 -9.35 -18.01 14.20
CA ASP A 170 -10.07 -17.93 15.46
C ASP A 170 -9.24 -17.21 16.54
N LEU A 171 -9.37 -15.88 16.59
CA LEU A 171 -8.74 -15.07 17.64
C LEU A 171 -9.50 -15.19 18.96
N ASN A 172 -9.03 -16.03 19.87
CA ASN A 172 -9.48 -16.02 21.26
C ASN A 172 -8.79 -14.90 22.09
N LEU A 173 -8.90 -13.66 21.61
CA LEU A 173 -8.33 -12.46 22.23
C LEU A 173 -9.38 -11.56 22.91
N GLY A 174 -10.65 -11.99 22.88
CA GLY A 174 -11.79 -11.26 23.41
C GLY A 174 -12.56 -10.45 22.33
N PRO A 175 -13.73 -9.90 22.69
CA PRO A 175 -14.65 -9.28 21.72
C PRO A 175 -14.14 -7.96 21.12
N ALA A 176 -13.18 -7.30 21.76
CA ALA A 176 -12.60 -6.07 21.25
C ALA A 176 -11.55 -6.33 20.14
N ALA A 177 -10.96 -7.51 20.11
CA ALA A 177 -9.83 -7.88 19.26
C ALA A 177 -10.24 -8.77 18.07
N GLN A 178 -11.31 -8.38 17.38
CA GLN A 178 -11.83 -9.10 16.20
C GLN A 178 -11.36 -8.48 14.87
N THR A 179 -11.08 -7.18 14.89
CA THR A 179 -10.69 -6.41 13.71
C THR A 179 -9.21 -6.08 13.74
N VAL A 180 -8.51 -6.39 12.66
CA VAL A 180 -7.18 -5.87 12.37
C VAL A 180 -7.33 -4.67 11.44
N TYR A 181 -6.71 -3.56 11.81
CA TYR A 181 -6.61 -2.38 10.96
C TYR A 181 -5.24 -2.36 10.31
N LEU A 182 -5.22 -2.30 8.98
CA LEU A 182 -4.04 -2.20 8.14
C LEU A 182 -3.84 -0.75 7.70
N ASP A 183 -2.60 -0.30 7.74
CA ASP A 183 -2.16 1.02 7.28
C ASP A 183 -1.00 0.83 6.28
N LEU A 184 -1.28 1.17 5.03
CA LEU A 184 -0.48 0.86 3.86
C LEU A 184 0.21 2.12 3.37
N HIS A 185 1.52 2.06 3.15
CA HIS A 185 2.30 3.11 2.52
C HIS A 185 3.15 2.46 1.45
N VAL A 186 2.99 2.86 0.19
CA VAL A 186 3.72 2.26 -0.93
C VAL A 186 4.27 3.34 -1.85
N GLU A 187 5.54 3.22 -2.18
CA GLU A 187 6.17 3.97 -3.27
C GLU A 187 6.60 2.97 -4.35
N GLY A 188 6.22 3.24 -5.60
CA GLY A 188 6.60 2.42 -6.74
C GLY A 188 7.66 3.08 -7.59
N ILE A 189 8.59 2.28 -8.12
CA ILE A 189 9.54 2.69 -9.15
C ILE A 189 8.97 2.31 -10.52
N ARG A 190 8.82 3.30 -11.40
CA ARG A 190 8.33 3.11 -12.77
C ARG A 190 9.29 2.22 -13.56
N GLN A 191 8.73 1.28 -14.33
CA GLN A 191 9.45 0.35 -15.21
C GLN A 191 9.60 0.90 -16.64
#